data_AF-A0A848KA77-F1
#
_entry.id   AF-A0A848KA77-F1
#
_cell.length_a   1.000
_cell.length_b   1.000
_cell.length_c   1.000
_cell.angle_alpha   90.00
_cell.angle_beta   90.00
_cell.angle_gamma   90.00
#
_symmetry.space_group_name_H-M   'P 1'
#
loop_
_entity.id
_entity.type
_entity.pdbx_description
1 polymer ?
#
loop_
_entity_poly.entity_id
_entity_poly.type
_entity_poly.pdbx_seq_one_letter_code
_entity_poly.pdbx_strand_id
1 'polypeptide(L)'
;MSDDVAASGHIRLTSHTGGVGSLPIRWGAPTATERGPVVGTTTKRAHRNVIGTHSGSYSVYRALAVAAGALSRQHKADLTNTSPTDTIGPHPQWSEPGKIVSLDPWGAIVAEVFADELAAGHDIRPSIAVTKAHVIVPEIMEAIQKGRLKPDGRILLPSGAAVVTKAAIEPVWHLPGVAERFHCSETDLRRVLFEETGGMYPELVTRSDLEVFLPPIGGQTIYIFGNPLHLADPTVELTARVHDECNGSDVFGSDICTCRPYLTHAIEESIQGAQRGGVGLVAYSRKEGRALGEVTKFLVYNARKRQVRGDTADQYFARTECVAGVQDMRFQEMMPDALHWLGIRKIHRLVSMSNMKYDAITGSGIEVGERVDLPDDLIPADARVEIDAKMAAGYFTPGVVPDAEELTKPKGRGLDG
;
A
#
# COMPACT_ATOMS: atom_id res chain seq x y z
N MET A 1 -19.35 40.32 31.04
CA MET A 1 -18.33 40.77 30.08
C MET A 1 -17.49 39.54 29.73
N SER A 2 -18.04 38.46 29.18
CA SER A 2 -18.74 38.29 27.89
C SER A 2 -17.96 38.85 26.70
N ASP A 3 -17.75 37.93 25.76
CA ASP A 3 -17.31 38.07 24.37
C ASP A 3 -15.81 38.11 24.11
N ASP A 4 -15.23 36.93 23.82
CA ASP A 4 -14.69 36.69 22.46
C ASP A 4 -14.51 35.18 22.16
N VAL A 5 -15.64 34.45 22.06
CA VAL A 5 -15.66 33.17 21.34
C VAL A 5 -16.14 33.50 19.93
N ALA A 6 -15.24 33.99 19.08
CA ALA A 6 -15.52 34.17 17.66
C ALA A 6 -15.66 32.79 17.00
N ALA A 7 -16.88 32.26 17.01
CA ALA A 7 -17.31 31.17 16.17
C ALA A 7 -17.22 31.60 14.70
N SER A 8 -16.26 31.07 13.94
CA SER A 8 -16.21 31.29 12.48
C SER A 8 -17.34 30.49 11.81
N GLY A 9 -18.51 31.12 11.69
CA GLY A 9 -19.77 30.52 11.25
C GLY A 9 -19.99 30.37 9.73
N HIS A 10 -18.95 30.44 8.89
CA HIS A 10 -19.12 30.23 7.45
C HIS A 10 -18.30 29.04 6.93
N ILE A 11 -19.01 27.97 6.59
CA ILE A 11 -18.46 26.89 5.77
C ILE A 11 -18.40 27.42 4.32
N ARG A 12 -17.23 27.88 3.89
CA ARG A 12 -16.97 28.14 2.47
C ARG A 12 -16.83 26.79 1.76
N LEU A 13 -17.64 26.53 0.74
CA LEU A 13 -17.44 25.39 -0.15
C LEU A 13 -16.19 25.65 -1.01
N THR A 14 -15.40 24.62 -1.30
CA THR A 14 -14.13 24.68 -2.06
C THR A 14 -14.31 24.80 -3.57
N SER A 15 -15.52 25.13 -4.02
CA SER A 15 -15.94 25.24 -5.43
C SER A 15 -15.44 26.48 -6.17
N HIS A 16 -14.55 27.29 -5.58
CA HIS A 16 -13.97 28.48 -6.21
C HIS A 16 -12.49 28.25 -6.53
N THR A 17 -12.04 28.79 -7.67
CA THR A 17 -10.63 28.77 -8.12
C THR A 17 -9.68 29.30 -7.05
N GLY A 18 -8.47 28.75 -6.99
CA GLY A 18 -7.47 29.05 -5.97
C GLY A 18 -7.22 30.56 -5.83
N GLY A 19 -7.22 31.06 -4.60
CA GLY A 19 -6.84 32.44 -4.29
C GLY A 19 -5.33 32.66 -4.46
N VAL A 20 -4.92 33.92 -4.53
CA VAL A 20 -3.52 34.37 -4.51
C VAL A 20 -2.78 33.69 -3.32
N GLY A 21 -1.86 32.76 -3.59
CA GLY A 21 -1.01 32.13 -2.54
C GLY A 21 -0.78 30.61 -2.63
N SER A 22 -1.41 29.88 -3.56
CA SER A 22 -1.11 28.45 -3.79
C SER A 22 0.20 28.27 -4.55
N LEU A 23 1.07 27.37 -4.08
CA LEU A 23 2.30 27.00 -4.79
C LEU A 23 1.98 26.01 -5.91
N PRO A 24 2.59 26.14 -7.10
CA PRO A 24 2.35 25.22 -8.21
C PRO A 24 2.91 23.82 -7.92
N ILE A 25 2.28 22.80 -8.51
CA ILE A 25 2.84 21.45 -8.56
C ILE A 25 3.18 21.15 -10.03
N ARG A 26 4.41 20.71 -10.30
CA ARG A 26 4.84 20.20 -11.61
C ARG A 26 5.23 18.74 -11.42
N TRP A 27 4.27 17.84 -11.62
CA TRP A 27 4.50 16.41 -11.39
C TRP A 27 5.63 15.87 -12.29
N GLY A 28 6.49 15.03 -11.73
CA GLY A 28 7.65 14.48 -12.45
C GLY A 28 8.82 15.45 -12.67
N ALA A 29 8.80 16.67 -12.13
CA ALA A 29 9.96 17.56 -12.22
C ALA A 29 11.20 16.95 -11.50
N PRO A 30 12.42 17.19 -12.02
CA PRO A 30 13.63 16.50 -11.57
C PRO A 30 14.12 16.93 -10.19
N THR A 31 13.72 18.10 -9.72
CA THR A 31 14.09 18.62 -8.40
C THR A 31 12.84 18.90 -7.56
N ALA A 32 12.96 18.79 -6.23
CA ALA A 32 11.87 19.10 -5.30
C ALA A 32 11.37 20.55 -5.48
N THR A 33 12.29 21.51 -5.64
CA THR A 33 11.97 22.92 -5.85
C THR A 33 11.15 23.17 -7.12
N GLU A 34 11.52 22.54 -8.25
CA GLU A 34 10.74 22.66 -9.48
C GLU A 34 9.41 21.90 -9.42
N ARG A 35 9.38 20.77 -8.70
CA ARG A 35 8.18 19.95 -8.47
C ARG A 35 7.16 20.71 -7.61
N GLY A 36 7.62 21.46 -6.61
CA GLY A 36 6.78 22.17 -5.64
C GLY A 36 6.14 21.26 -4.59
N PRO A 37 5.72 21.76 -3.42
CA PRO A 37 5.21 20.92 -2.33
C PRO A 37 3.75 20.48 -2.51
N VAL A 38 3.36 19.34 -1.93
CA VAL A 38 1.95 18.97 -1.71
C VAL A 38 1.42 19.70 -0.47
N VAL A 39 0.37 20.50 -0.63
CA VAL A 39 -0.23 21.33 0.42
C VAL A 39 -1.73 21.05 0.55
N GLY A 40 -2.08 20.07 1.38
CA GLY A 40 -3.45 19.67 1.74
C GLY A 40 -4.00 20.37 2.98
N THR A 41 -3.59 21.62 3.24
CA THR A 41 -3.88 22.30 4.51
C THR A 41 -5.37 22.47 4.80
N THR A 42 -5.74 22.42 6.08
CA THR A 42 -7.08 22.75 6.60
C THR A 42 -7.15 24.14 7.27
N THR A 43 -6.01 24.85 7.36
CA THR A 43 -5.92 26.14 8.08
C THR A 43 -6.00 27.32 7.12
N LYS A 44 -4.95 27.56 6.32
CA LYS A 44 -4.88 28.62 5.30
C LYS A 44 -5.30 28.07 3.94
N ARG A 45 -6.61 28.01 3.68
CA ARG A 45 -7.17 27.42 2.45
C ARG A 45 -6.60 28.00 1.14
N ALA A 46 -6.16 29.27 1.13
CA ALA A 46 -5.54 29.89 -0.06
C ALA A 46 -4.21 29.22 -0.47
N HIS A 47 -3.52 28.53 0.44
CA HIS A 47 -2.25 27.85 0.14
C HIS A 47 -2.47 26.44 -0.45
N ARG A 48 -3.72 25.95 -0.46
CA ARG A 48 -4.04 24.59 -0.88
C ARG A 48 -3.83 24.42 -2.38
N ASN A 49 -3.15 23.35 -2.77
CA ASN A 49 -2.89 22.98 -4.16
C ASN A 49 -3.24 21.50 -4.47
N VAL A 50 -4.02 20.84 -3.61
CA VAL A 50 -4.50 19.47 -3.79
C VAL A 50 -5.96 19.30 -3.40
N ILE A 51 -6.58 18.24 -3.89
CA ILE A 51 -7.89 17.73 -3.46
C ILE A 51 -7.70 16.85 -2.22
N GLY A 52 -8.59 16.94 -1.23
CA GLY A 52 -8.49 16.16 0.01
C GLY A 52 -7.65 16.85 1.10
N THR A 53 -7.02 16.08 1.99
CA THR A 53 -6.19 16.61 3.09
C THR A 53 -5.09 15.62 3.42
N HIS A 54 -4.01 16.11 4.03
CA HIS A 54 -2.97 15.23 4.60
C HIS A 54 -3.55 14.23 5.61
N SER A 55 -2.78 13.18 5.89
CA SER A 55 -3.11 12.11 6.83
C SER A 55 -4.10 11.05 6.31
N GLY A 56 -4.40 11.04 5.00
CA GLY A 56 -5.19 10.00 4.34
C GLY A 56 -6.44 9.58 5.11
N SER A 57 -6.59 8.27 5.36
CA SER A 57 -7.71 7.69 6.12
C SER A 57 -7.80 8.18 7.58
N TYR A 58 -6.73 8.73 8.14
CA TYR A 58 -6.71 9.30 9.50
C TYR A 58 -7.25 10.73 9.58
N SER A 59 -7.52 11.38 8.44
CA SER A 59 -8.05 12.74 8.40
C SER A 59 -9.40 12.89 9.13
N VAL A 60 -10.26 11.87 9.08
CA VAL A 60 -11.55 11.86 9.80
C VAL A 60 -11.32 11.81 11.32
N TYR A 61 -10.40 10.99 11.80
CA TYR A 61 -10.05 10.95 13.23
C TYR A 61 -9.45 12.28 13.70
N ARG A 62 -8.62 12.91 12.86
CA ARG A 62 -8.13 14.27 13.13
C ARG A 62 -9.30 15.26 13.24
N ALA A 63 -10.27 15.20 12.35
CA ALA A 63 -11.45 16.07 12.40
C ALA A 63 -12.26 15.86 13.69
N LEU A 64 -12.43 14.60 14.13
CA LEU A 64 -13.06 14.28 15.41
C LEU A 64 -12.27 14.82 16.60
N ALA A 65 -10.95 14.66 16.61
CA ALA A 65 -10.09 15.21 17.67
C ALA A 65 -10.20 16.74 17.76
N VAL A 66 -10.30 17.43 16.61
CA VAL A 66 -10.53 18.87 16.56
C VAL A 66 -11.92 19.24 17.08
N ALA A 67 -12.95 18.50 16.67
CA ALA A 67 -14.33 18.75 17.12
C ALA A 67 -14.48 18.51 18.63
N ALA A 68 -13.80 17.48 19.16
CA ALA A 68 -13.77 17.15 20.58
C ALA A 68 -12.86 18.08 21.41
N GLY A 69 -12.13 19.01 20.78
CA GLY A 69 -11.19 19.92 21.45
C GLY A 69 -9.86 19.29 21.87
N ALA A 70 -9.61 18.01 21.54
CA ALA A 70 -8.34 17.33 21.80
C ALA A 70 -7.19 17.82 20.90
N LEU A 71 -7.51 18.42 19.75
CA LEU A 71 -6.53 19.03 18.85
C LEU A 71 -6.96 20.45 18.47
N SER A 72 -6.05 21.42 18.56
CA SER A 72 -6.32 22.78 18.08
C SER A 72 -6.54 22.80 16.55
N ARG A 73 -7.52 23.59 16.09
CA ARG A 73 -7.77 23.83 14.65
C ARG A 73 -6.53 24.42 13.95
N GLN A 74 -5.74 25.18 14.69
CA GLN A 74 -4.54 25.88 14.24
C GLN A 74 -3.25 25.10 14.53
N HIS A 75 -3.35 23.87 15.04
CA HIS A 75 -2.18 23.06 15.32
C HIS A 75 -1.32 22.89 14.07
N LYS A 76 -0.03 23.21 14.22
CA LYS A 76 1.04 22.94 13.27
C LYS A 76 1.92 21.85 13.85
N ALA A 77 2.23 20.84 13.04
CA ALA A 77 3.15 19.79 13.45
C ALA A 77 4.55 20.38 13.65
N ASP A 78 5.23 19.96 14.71
CA ASP A 78 6.66 20.18 14.88
C ASP A 78 7.39 19.05 14.14
N LEU A 79 8.18 19.40 13.13
CA LEU A 79 8.96 18.47 12.31
C LEU A 79 10.44 18.44 12.74
N THR A 80 10.78 19.01 13.89
CA THR A 80 12.14 18.95 14.44
C THR A 80 12.53 17.49 14.73
N ASN A 81 13.70 17.07 14.26
CA ASN A 81 14.23 15.71 14.41
C ASN A 81 13.31 14.60 13.84
N THR A 82 12.50 14.91 12.82
CA THR A 82 11.67 13.91 12.13
C THR A 82 12.28 13.41 10.81
N SER A 83 13.55 13.75 10.53
CA SER A 83 14.26 13.31 9.33
C SER A 83 14.35 11.77 9.25
N PRO A 84 14.34 11.19 8.04
CA PRO A 84 14.39 9.75 7.86
C PRO A 84 15.69 9.15 8.43
N THR A 85 15.62 7.95 9.00
CA THR A 85 16.81 7.28 9.57
C THR A 85 17.80 6.82 8.50
N ASP A 86 17.33 6.62 7.28
CA ASP A 86 18.12 6.18 6.13
C ASP A 86 17.63 6.94 4.90
N THR A 87 18.57 7.46 4.09
CA THR A 87 18.26 8.20 2.87
C THR A 87 17.81 7.25 1.77
N ILE A 88 16.68 7.55 1.13
CA ILE A 88 16.17 6.85 -0.05
C ILE A 88 16.17 7.84 -1.21
N GLY A 89 16.75 7.45 -2.34
CA GLY A 89 16.83 8.29 -3.53
C GLY A 89 17.64 9.58 -3.36
N PRO A 90 17.41 10.58 -4.24
CA PRO A 90 16.49 10.52 -5.37
C PRO A 90 16.92 9.48 -6.40
N HIS A 91 15.96 8.73 -6.94
CA HIS A 91 16.21 7.78 -8.02
C HIS A 91 15.68 8.34 -9.35
N PRO A 92 16.26 7.98 -10.52
CA PRO A 92 15.80 8.50 -11.81
C PRO A 92 14.29 8.34 -12.06
N GLN A 93 13.70 7.26 -11.53
CA GLN A 93 12.27 6.97 -11.61
C GLN A 93 11.38 8.03 -10.96
N TRP A 94 11.90 8.86 -10.04
CA TRP A 94 11.12 9.91 -9.36
C TRP A 94 10.71 11.05 -10.30
N SER A 95 11.48 11.26 -11.36
CA SER A 95 11.26 12.31 -12.36
C SER A 95 10.91 11.76 -13.75
N GLU A 96 10.79 10.44 -13.89
CA GLU A 96 10.36 9.81 -15.13
C GLU A 96 8.82 9.95 -15.25
N PRO A 97 8.29 10.59 -16.32
CA PRO A 97 6.85 10.75 -16.49
C PRO A 97 6.10 9.42 -16.45
N GLY A 98 4.97 9.38 -15.73
CA GLY A 98 4.12 8.18 -15.60
C GLY A 98 4.69 7.07 -14.71
N LYS A 99 5.94 7.18 -14.24
CA LYS A 99 6.59 6.11 -13.47
C LYS A 99 6.02 5.99 -12.06
N ILE A 100 5.85 7.11 -11.38
CA ILE A 100 5.22 7.22 -10.07
C ILE A 100 4.04 8.19 -10.17
N VAL A 101 2.84 7.72 -9.85
CA VAL A 101 1.58 8.48 -9.95
C VAL A 101 0.71 8.39 -8.70
N SER A 102 1.07 7.55 -7.71
CA SER A 102 0.24 7.22 -6.55
C SER A 102 0.89 7.46 -5.18
N LEU A 103 2.11 8.00 -5.15
CA LEU A 103 2.79 8.49 -3.95
C LEU A 103 3.59 9.76 -4.27
N ASP A 104 3.98 10.51 -3.22
CA ASP A 104 4.87 11.68 -3.36
C ASP A 104 6.34 11.25 -3.18
N PRO A 105 7.19 11.30 -4.24
CA PRO A 105 8.57 10.86 -4.12
C PRO A 105 9.39 11.65 -3.09
N TRP A 106 9.06 12.94 -2.91
CA TRP A 106 9.74 13.85 -1.98
C TRP A 106 9.15 13.80 -0.56
N GLY A 107 8.11 12.99 -0.35
CA GLY A 107 7.30 12.95 0.86
C GLY A 107 8.06 12.60 2.14
N ALA A 108 9.25 12.00 2.03
CA ALA A 108 10.08 11.59 3.17
C ALA A 108 10.98 12.71 3.72
N ILE A 109 11.26 13.73 2.90
CA ILE A 109 12.27 14.77 3.19
C ILE A 109 11.72 16.19 3.08
N VAL A 110 10.40 16.36 3.22
CA VAL A 110 9.73 17.67 3.05
C VAL A 110 10.30 18.78 3.95
N ALA A 111 10.76 18.43 5.16
CA ALA A 111 11.35 19.39 6.10
C ALA A 111 12.70 19.93 5.62
N GLU A 112 13.41 19.16 4.79
CA GLU A 112 14.69 19.54 4.19
C GLU A 112 14.46 20.31 2.89
N VAL A 113 13.68 19.73 1.97
CA VAL A 113 13.57 20.25 0.59
C VAL A 113 12.59 21.42 0.43
N PHE A 114 11.73 21.67 1.43
CA PHE A 114 10.78 22.80 1.46
C PHE A 114 10.91 23.64 2.73
N ALA A 115 12.13 23.77 3.26
CA ALA A 115 12.41 24.51 4.50
C ALA A 115 11.98 25.99 4.40
N ASP A 116 12.19 26.62 3.25
CA ASP A 116 11.85 28.04 3.03
C ASP A 116 10.33 28.25 3.02
N GLU A 117 9.57 27.38 2.37
CA GLU A 117 8.11 27.43 2.35
C GLU A 117 7.50 27.15 3.73
N LEU A 118 8.09 26.22 4.48
CA LEU A 118 7.73 25.96 5.87
C LEU A 118 7.98 27.20 6.74
N ALA A 119 9.13 27.86 6.59
CA ALA A 119 9.46 29.10 7.28
C ALA A 119 8.52 30.26 6.88
N ALA A 120 8.09 30.31 5.61
CA ALA A 120 7.05 31.23 5.12
C ALA A 120 5.64 30.88 5.62
N GLY A 121 5.48 29.78 6.36
CA GLY A 121 4.25 29.39 7.04
C GLY A 121 3.28 28.59 6.19
N HIS A 122 3.76 27.91 5.14
CA HIS A 122 3.01 26.85 4.46
C HIS A 122 2.90 25.61 5.37
N ASP A 123 1.74 24.95 5.35
CA ASP A 123 1.47 23.72 6.11
C ASP A 123 1.73 22.52 5.19
N ILE A 124 3.01 22.20 5.03
CA ILE A 124 3.53 21.07 4.25
C ILE A 124 3.81 19.93 5.23
N ARG A 125 3.34 18.72 4.93
CA ARG A 125 3.50 17.57 5.82
C ARG A 125 4.11 16.38 5.09
N PRO A 126 4.96 15.59 5.77
CA PRO A 126 5.47 14.36 5.20
C PRO A 126 4.31 13.42 4.87
N SER A 127 4.36 12.80 3.69
CA SER A 127 3.50 11.67 3.31
C SER A 127 4.27 10.34 3.41
N ILE A 128 5.57 10.39 3.66
CA ILE A 128 6.42 9.22 3.89
C ILE A 128 7.22 9.46 5.17
N ALA A 129 7.40 8.41 5.98
CA ALA A 129 8.29 8.44 7.14
C ALA A 129 9.13 7.16 7.17
N VAL A 130 10.44 7.29 7.38
CA VAL A 130 11.40 6.17 7.41
C VAL A 130 12.04 6.06 8.79
N THR A 131 12.02 4.88 9.38
CA THR A 131 12.58 4.61 10.70
C THR A 131 13.17 3.19 10.81
N LYS A 132 13.86 2.89 11.92
CA LYS A 132 14.36 1.54 12.22
C LYS A 132 13.49 0.85 13.24
N ALA A 133 13.33 -0.46 13.08
CA ALA A 133 12.57 -1.27 14.01
C ALA A 133 13.11 -2.69 14.11
N HIS A 134 12.67 -3.39 15.14
CA HIS A 134 12.79 -4.84 15.26
C HIS A 134 11.42 -5.46 15.05
N VAL A 135 11.33 -6.46 14.18
CA VAL A 135 10.10 -7.20 13.89
C VAL A 135 10.24 -8.61 14.47
N ILE A 136 9.29 -8.98 15.33
CA ILE A 136 9.22 -10.30 15.95
C ILE A 136 7.95 -10.97 15.47
N VAL A 137 8.10 -12.11 14.81
CA VAL A 137 6.99 -12.90 14.26
C VAL A 137 7.19 -14.34 14.74
N PRO A 138 6.17 -15.01 15.33
CA PRO A 138 6.32 -16.34 15.92
C PRO A 138 6.94 -17.38 14.97
N GLU A 139 6.59 -17.32 13.69
CA GLU A 139 7.07 -18.22 12.64
C GLU A 139 8.58 -18.11 12.41
N ILE A 140 9.20 -16.97 12.72
CA ILE A 140 10.64 -16.79 12.64
C ILE A 140 11.33 -17.55 13.78
N MET A 141 10.74 -17.55 14.98
CA MET A 141 11.24 -18.37 16.09
C MET A 141 11.12 -19.86 15.77
N GLU A 142 10.00 -20.27 15.18
CA GLU A 142 9.81 -21.65 14.73
C GLU A 142 10.82 -22.04 13.64
N ALA A 143 11.08 -21.15 12.67
CA ALA A 143 12.09 -21.37 11.63
C ALA A 143 13.50 -21.53 12.23
N ILE A 144 13.85 -20.77 13.28
CA ILE A 144 15.11 -20.93 14.02
C ILE A 144 15.16 -22.30 14.71
N GLN A 145 14.09 -22.69 15.43
CA GLN A 145 14.02 -23.97 16.14
C GLN A 145 14.13 -25.17 15.20
N LYS A 146 13.53 -25.06 14.00
CA LYS A 146 13.60 -26.07 12.93
C LYS A 146 14.91 -25.99 12.12
N GLY A 147 15.81 -25.06 12.42
CA GLY A 147 17.10 -24.89 11.74
C GLY A 147 17.03 -24.30 10.34
N ARG A 148 15.87 -23.78 9.91
CA ARG A 148 15.66 -23.11 8.61
C ARG A 148 16.24 -21.69 8.59
N LEU A 149 16.28 -21.04 9.76
CA LEU A 149 16.96 -19.77 9.98
C LEU A 149 18.05 -19.90 11.03
N LYS A 150 19.13 -19.14 10.85
CA LYS A 150 20.23 -19.04 11.82
C LYS A 150 20.46 -17.57 12.15
N PRO A 151 20.37 -17.15 13.42
CA PRO A 151 20.70 -15.79 13.81
C PRO A 151 22.14 -15.42 13.43
N ASP A 152 22.33 -14.25 12.83
CA ASP A 152 23.64 -13.69 12.47
C ASP A 152 24.02 -12.47 13.33
N GLY A 153 23.13 -12.05 14.24
CA GLY A 153 23.32 -10.89 15.11
C GLY A 153 23.23 -9.54 14.40
N ARG A 154 22.93 -9.51 13.09
CA ARG A 154 22.86 -8.29 12.28
C ARG A 154 21.51 -8.14 11.58
N ILE A 155 21.10 -9.13 10.79
CA ILE A 155 19.79 -9.17 10.14
C ILE A 155 18.78 -9.85 11.05
N LEU A 156 19.19 -10.94 11.70
CA LEU A 156 18.38 -11.73 12.61
C LEU A 156 19.11 -11.88 13.95
N LEU A 157 18.52 -11.31 15.00
CA LEU A 157 19.07 -11.36 16.34
C LEU A 157 18.82 -12.74 16.99
N PRO A 158 19.64 -13.16 17.98
CA PRO A 158 19.41 -14.40 18.73
C PRO A 158 18.05 -14.47 19.42
N SER A 159 17.40 -13.33 19.66
CA SER A 159 16.04 -13.25 20.21
C SER A 159 14.94 -13.61 19.19
N GLY A 160 15.28 -13.84 17.92
CA GLY A 160 14.33 -14.01 16.82
C GLY A 160 13.79 -12.72 16.23
N ALA A 161 14.27 -11.58 16.69
CA ALA A 161 13.93 -10.28 16.12
C ALA A 161 14.69 -10.05 14.82
N ALA A 162 13.97 -9.73 13.74
CA ALA A 162 14.56 -9.25 12.50
C ALA A 162 14.80 -7.74 12.58
N VAL A 163 16.01 -7.30 12.26
CA VAL A 163 16.38 -5.87 12.21
C VAL A 163 15.98 -5.31 10.85
N VAL A 164 15.14 -4.28 10.85
CA VAL A 164 14.57 -3.73 9.62
C VAL A 164 14.64 -2.21 9.59
N THR A 165 14.79 -1.68 8.38
CA THR A 165 14.36 -0.31 8.06
C THR A 165 12.91 -0.38 7.61
N LYS A 166 12.06 0.51 8.09
CA LYS A 166 10.64 0.57 7.74
C LYS A 166 10.29 1.93 7.16
N ALA A 167 9.43 1.94 6.15
CA ALA A 167 8.84 3.17 5.62
C ALA A 167 7.32 3.09 5.66
N ALA A 168 6.64 4.10 6.20
CA ALA A 168 5.20 4.27 6.03
C ALA A 168 4.95 5.24 4.86
N ILE A 169 4.01 4.91 3.97
CA ILE A 169 3.67 5.70 2.78
C ILE A 169 2.18 5.99 2.76
N GLU A 170 1.81 7.26 2.75
CA GLU A 170 0.46 7.74 2.46
C GLU A 170 0.27 7.91 0.95
N PRO A 171 -0.92 7.60 0.42
CA PRO A 171 -1.21 7.75 -1.00
C PRO A 171 -1.30 9.23 -1.40
N VAL A 172 -0.64 9.58 -2.51
CA VAL A 172 -0.71 10.91 -3.14
C VAL A 172 -0.86 10.69 -4.64
N TRP A 173 -2.05 10.94 -5.16
CA TRP A 173 -2.41 10.58 -6.53
C TRP A 173 -2.27 11.76 -7.47
N HIS A 174 -1.51 11.59 -8.55
CA HIS A 174 -1.50 12.47 -9.71
C HIS A 174 -2.58 12.01 -10.69
N LEU A 175 -3.73 12.69 -10.68
CA LEU A 175 -4.96 12.28 -11.38
C LEU A 175 -4.76 12.02 -12.88
N PRO A 176 -4.03 12.85 -13.65
CA PRO A 176 -3.76 12.54 -15.06
C PRO A 176 -3.02 11.20 -15.24
N GLY A 177 -2.00 10.95 -14.41
CA GLY A 177 -1.22 9.72 -14.46
C GLY A 177 -1.99 8.49 -13.97
N VAL A 178 -2.87 8.66 -12.98
CA VAL A 178 -3.77 7.59 -12.53
C VAL A 178 -4.79 7.23 -13.61
N ALA A 179 -5.34 8.22 -14.32
CA ALA A 179 -6.28 7.99 -15.42
C ALA A 179 -5.62 7.22 -16.58
N GLU A 180 -4.39 7.62 -16.95
CA GLU A 180 -3.59 6.90 -17.95
C GLU A 180 -3.35 5.45 -17.55
N ARG A 181 -2.99 5.20 -16.27
CA ARG A 181 -2.75 3.87 -15.72
C ARG A 181 -3.98 2.97 -15.79
N PHE A 182 -5.18 3.54 -15.64
CA PHE A 182 -6.46 2.82 -15.74
C PHE A 182 -7.09 2.82 -17.13
N HIS A 183 -6.40 3.37 -18.14
CA HIS A 183 -6.89 3.45 -19.51
C HIS A 183 -8.27 4.14 -19.61
N CYS A 184 -8.50 5.16 -18.78
CA CYS A 184 -9.72 5.98 -18.80
C CYS A 184 -9.37 7.47 -18.96
N SER A 185 -10.37 8.28 -19.26
CA SER A 185 -10.16 9.74 -19.30
C SER A 185 -10.09 10.31 -17.89
N GLU A 186 -9.27 11.35 -17.68
CA GLU A 186 -9.20 12.03 -16.38
C GLU A 186 -10.56 12.60 -15.95
N THR A 187 -11.35 13.11 -16.90
CA THR A 187 -12.71 13.60 -16.64
C THR A 187 -13.61 12.51 -16.10
N ASP A 188 -13.58 11.33 -16.72
CA ASP A 188 -14.38 10.17 -16.28
C ASP A 188 -13.90 9.67 -14.92
N LEU A 189 -12.59 9.51 -14.72
CA LEU A 189 -12.01 9.14 -13.43
C LEU A 189 -12.48 10.06 -12.30
N ARG A 190 -12.35 11.37 -12.49
CA ARG A 190 -12.75 12.38 -11.49
C ARG A 190 -14.25 12.32 -11.19
N ARG A 191 -15.07 12.18 -12.23
CA ARG A 191 -16.52 12.09 -12.09
C ARG A 191 -16.93 10.85 -11.31
N VAL A 192 -16.43 9.68 -11.69
CA VAL A 192 -16.72 8.40 -11.01
C VAL A 192 -16.23 8.45 -9.56
N LEU A 193 -15.02 8.96 -9.31
CA LEU A 193 -14.54 9.15 -7.93
C LEU A 193 -15.47 10.06 -7.11
N PHE A 194 -16.00 11.12 -7.69
CA PHE A 194 -16.96 12.00 -7.01
C PHE A 194 -18.29 11.30 -6.73
N GLU A 195 -18.87 10.63 -7.72
CA GLU A 195 -20.17 9.96 -7.62
C GLU A 195 -20.12 8.77 -6.64
N GLU A 196 -19.11 7.90 -6.76
CA GLU A 196 -18.95 6.68 -5.94
C GLU A 196 -18.50 6.98 -4.50
N THR A 197 -17.97 8.18 -4.23
CA THR A 197 -17.69 8.64 -2.85
C THR A 197 -18.85 9.43 -2.24
N GLY A 198 -20.05 9.37 -2.85
CA GLY A 198 -21.22 10.09 -2.33
C GLY A 198 -21.07 11.61 -2.36
N GLY A 199 -20.27 12.13 -3.29
CA GLY A 199 -20.04 13.55 -3.47
C GLY A 199 -19.07 14.18 -2.46
N MET A 200 -18.24 13.38 -1.77
CA MET A 200 -17.35 13.86 -0.70
C MET A 200 -16.35 14.95 -1.13
N TYR A 201 -15.92 14.95 -2.39
CA TYR A 201 -14.87 15.84 -2.91
C TYR A 201 -15.34 16.63 -4.13
N PRO A 202 -16.12 17.72 -3.95
CA PRO A 202 -16.61 18.54 -5.06
C PRO A 202 -15.51 19.11 -5.97
N GLU A 203 -14.28 19.26 -5.45
CA GLU A 203 -13.13 19.74 -6.22
C GLU A 203 -12.76 18.78 -7.37
N LEU A 204 -13.08 17.49 -7.27
CA LEU A 204 -12.85 16.54 -8.38
C LEU A 204 -13.53 17.01 -9.66
N VAL A 205 -14.72 17.61 -9.56
CA VAL A 205 -15.51 18.07 -10.70
C VAL A 205 -15.48 19.60 -10.90
N THR A 206 -15.19 20.38 -9.84
CA THR A 206 -15.22 21.86 -9.90
C THR A 206 -13.85 22.51 -10.07
N ARG A 207 -12.74 21.78 -9.84
CA ARG A 207 -11.37 22.32 -9.82
C ARG A 207 -10.45 21.49 -10.72
N SER A 208 -10.54 21.72 -12.02
CA SER A 208 -9.64 21.10 -13.01
C SER A 208 -8.19 21.58 -12.91
N ASP A 209 -7.94 22.69 -12.22
CA ASP A 209 -6.61 23.21 -11.91
C ASP A 209 -5.86 22.41 -10.83
N LEU A 210 -6.55 21.53 -10.10
CA LEU A 210 -5.94 20.68 -9.07
C LEU A 210 -5.73 19.26 -9.62
N GLU A 211 -4.49 18.93 -9.98
CA GLU A 211 -4.14 17.62 -10.56
C GLU A 211 -3.80 16.55 -9.52
N VAL A 212 -3.64 16.93 -8.24
CA VAL A 212 -3.24 16.01 -7.16
C VAL A 212 -4.39 15.77 -6.19
N PHE A 213 -4.63 14.51 -5.85
CA PHE A 213 -5.64 14.04 -4.90
C PHE A 213 -4.98 13.27 -3.75
N LEU A 214 -5.40 13.57 -2.51
CA LEU A 214 -5.05 12.84 -1.30
C LEU A 214 -6.23 11.95 -0.89
N PRO A 215 -6.32 10.72 -1.43
CA PRO A 215 -7.45 9.84 -1.14
C PRO A 215 -7.40 9.37 0.33
N PRO A 216 -8.56 9.28 1.02
CA PRO A 216 -8.64 8.87 2.42
C PRO A 216 -8.59 7.33 2.58
N ILE A 217 -7.67 6.67 1.89
CA ILE A 217 -7.55 5.20 1.85
C ILE A 217 -6.34 4.72 2.67
N GLY A 218 -6.25 3.40 2.87
CA GLY A 218 -5.10 2.78 3.52
C GLY A 218 -3.81 2.98 2.73
N GLY A 219 -2.74 3.35 3.44
CA GLY A 219 -1.40 3.49 2.87
C GLY A 219 -0.65 2.15 2.75
N GLN A 220 0.67 2.24 2.67
CA GLN A 220 1.58 1.10 2.63
C GLN A 220 2.61 1.17 3.77
N THR A 221 3.06 0.02 4.24
CA THR A 221 4.26 -0.08 5.07
C THR A 221 5.28 -0.99 4.41
N ILE A 222 6.49 -0.50 4.25
CA ILE A 222 7.62 -1.23 3.69
C ILE A 222 8.51 -1.71 4.84
N TYR A 223 9.04 -2.92 4.69
CA TYR A 223 10.00 -3.55 5.58
C TYR A 223 11.21 -3.97 4.75
N ILE A 224 12.38 -3.44 5.08
CA ILE A 224 13.64 -3.69 4.38
C ILE A 224 14.56 -4.46 5.32
N PHE A 225 15.02 -5.62 4.88
CA PHE A 225 15.94 -6.49 5.60
C PHE A 225 17.33 -6.30 4.97
N GLY A 226 18.28 -5.79 5.75
CA GLY A 226 19.61 -5.41 5.23
C GLY A 226 19.73 -3.92 4.91
N ASN A 227 20.59 -3.59 3.95
CA ASN A 227 20.91 -2.20 3.60
C ASN A 227 19.92 -1.65 2.56
N PRO A 228 19.12 -0.59 2.86
CA PRO A 228 18.19 0.00 1.90
C PRO A 228 18.83 0.47 0.60
N LEU A 229 20.09 0.91 0.62
CA LEU A 229 20.80 1.37 -0.58
C LEU A 229 20.99 0.27 -1.63
N HIS A 230 20.99 -1.01 -1.20
CA HIS A 230 21.12 -2.14 -2.11
C HIS A 230 19.87 -2.39 -2.95
N LEU A 231 18.70 -1.84 -2.59
CA LEU A 231 17.44 -2.04 -3.33
C LEU A 231 17.50 -1.50 -4.77
N ALA A 232 18.27 -0.44 -4.99
CA ALA A 232 18.42 0.18 -6.31
C ALA A 232 19.55 -0.43 -7.15
N ASP A 233 20.38 -1.30 -6.58
CA ASP A 233 21.50 -1.96 -7.26
C ASP A 233 21.04 -3.29 -7.88
N PRO A 234 20.92 -3.39 -9.22
CA PRO A 234 20.45 -4.62 -9.87
C PRO A 234 21.46 -5.78 -9.79
N THR A 235 22.69 -5.55 -9.30
CA THR A 235 23.70 -6.59 -9.10
C THR A 235 23.59 -7.26 -7.73
N VAL A 236 22.86 -6.66 -6.79
CA VAL A 236 22.62 -7.23 -5.46
C VAL A 236 21.33 -8.04 -5.49
N GLU A 237 21.37 -9.27 -4.93
CA GLU A 237 20.18 -10.13 -4.85
C GLU A 237 19.07 -9.43 -4.06
N LEU A 238 17.90 -9.28 -4.69
CA LEU A 238 16.69 -8.74 -4.08
C LEU A 238 15.65 -9.85 -3.97
N THR A 239 15.31 -10.20 -2.74
CA THR A 239 14.13 -11.02 -2.42
C THR A 239 12.99 -10.11 -2.00
N ALA A 240 11.88 -10.14 -2.73
CA ALA A 240 10.78 -9.22 -2.51
C ALA A 240 9.42 -9.90 -2.41
N ARG A 241 8.54 -9.29 -1.62
CA ARG A 241 7.12 -9.60 -1.54
C ARG A 241 6.31 -8.31 -1.53
N VAL A 242 5.28 -8.29 -2.36
CA VAL A 242 4.21 -7.31 -2.29
C VAL A 242 3.00 -8.00 -1.68
N HIS A 243 2.58 -7.56 -0.50
CA HIS A 243 1.52 -8.17 0.28
C HIS A 243 0.32 -7.25 0.36
N ASP A 244 -0.88 -7.79 0.15
CA ASP A 244 -2.13 -7.07 0.42
C ASP A 244 -2.67 -7.54 1.76
N GLU A 245 -3.06 -6.60 2.61
CA GLU A 245 -3.60 -6.82 3.94
C GLU A 245 -4.71 -7.87 3.96
N CYS A 246 -4.62 -8.79 4.93
CA CYS A 246 -5.66 -9.72 5.29
C CYS A 246 -5.69 -9.86 6.81
N ASN A 247 -6.33 -8.92 7.50
CA ASN A 247 -6.37 -8.79 8.95
C ASN A 247 -6.65 -10.12 9.67
N GLY A 248 -7.70 -10.84 9.24
CA GLY A 248 -8.07 -12.14 9.83
C GLY A 248 -6.98 -13.22 9.74
N SER A 249 -6.18 -13.23 8.67
CA SER A 249 -5.07 -14.20 8.55
C SER A 249 -3.79 -13.63 9.15
N ASP A 250 -3.40 -12.43 8.74
CA ASP A 250 -2.12 -11.80 9.09
C ASP A 250 -2.00 -11.56 10.61
N VAL A 251 -3.09 -11.18 11.29
CA VAL A 251 -3.08 -10.91 12.74
C VAL A 251 -3.49 -12.14 13.55
N PHE A 252 -4.57 -12.82 13.15
CA PHE A 252 -5.22 -13.86 13.95
C PHE A 252 -4.98 -15.29 13.48
N GLY A 253 -4.21 -15.50 12.41
CA GLY A 253 -3.84 -16.84 11.95
C GLY A 253 -5.00 -17.65 11.36
N SER A 254 -6.00 -16.99 10.76
CA SER A 254 -7.06 -17.70 10.03
C SER A 254 -6.47 -18.62 8.96
N ASP A 255 -6.95 -19.86 8.99
CA ASP A 255 -6.59 -21.01 8.13
C ASP A 255 -7.42 -21.09 6.83
N ILE A 256 -8.34 -20.16 6.60
CA ILE A 256 -9.21 -20.13 5.40
C ILE A 256 -8.45 -19.65 4.16
N CYS A 257 -7.30 -18.98 4.35
CA CYS A 257 -6.51 -18.44 3.25
C CYS A 257 -5.01 -18.52 3.53
N THR A 258 -4.23 -18.33 2.46
CA THR A 258 -2.77 -18.44 2.46
C THR A 258 -2.04 -17.11 2.69
N CYS A 259 -2.75 -16.04 3.08
CA CYS A 259 -2.16 -14.71 3.27
C CYS A 259 -1.02 -14.70 4.29
N ARG A 260 -1.26 -15.13 5.53
CA ARG A 260 -0.20 -15.18 6.56
C ARG A 260 0.93 -16.15 6.20
N PRO A 261 0.67 -17.40 5.75
CA PRO A 261 1.74 -18.28 5.27
C PRO A 261 2.67 -17.63 4.24
N TYR A 262 2.12 -16.94 3.24
CA TYR A 262 2.94 -16.19 2.27
C TYR A 262 3.71 -15.03 2.90
N LEU A 263 3.10 -14.29 3.83
CA LEU A 263 3.75 -13.18 4.51
C LEU A 263 4.95 -13.67 5.34
N THR A 264 4.77 -14.72 6.13
CA THR A 264 5.81 -15.23 7.03
C THR A 264 6.92 -15.95 6.25
N HIS A 265 6.56 -16.71 5.21
CA HIS A 265 7.53 -17.29 4.27
C HIS A 265 8.34 -16.21 3.55
N ALA A 266 7.70 -15.12 3.10
CA ALA A 266 8.41 -14.01 2.48
C ALA A 266 9.37 -13.28 3.42
N ILE A 267 9.02 -13.15 4.71
CA ILE A 267 9.92 -12.57 5.73
C ILE A 267 11.13 -13.50 5.91
N GLU A 268 10.92 -14.80 5.98
CA GLU A 268 12.01 -15.79 6.08
C GLU A 268 12.94 -15.75 4.87
N GLU A 269 12.41 -15.80 3.65
CA GLU A 269 13.18 -15.68 2.41
C GLU A 269 13.94 -14.34 2.32
N SER A 270 13.31 -13.25 2.79
CA SER A 270 13.93 -11.92 2.84
C SER A 270 15.10 -11.86 3.82
N ILE A 271 14.96 -12.48 5.00
CA ILE A 271 16.05 -12.59 5.98
C ILE A 271 17.20 -13.41 5.38
N GLN A 272 16.91 -14.59 4.81
CA GLN A 272 17.94 -15.44 4.22
C GLN A 272 18.68 -14.76 3.06
N GLY A 273 17.96 -14.10 2.16
CA GLY A 273 18.55 -13.32 1.06
C GLY A 273 19.49 -12.23 1.58
N ALA A 274 19.04 -11.45 2.58
CA ALA A 274 19.86 -10.42 3.21
C ALA A 274 21.10 -10.99 3.94
N GLN A 275 20.99 -12.17 4.56
CA GLN A 275 22.11 -12.85 5.21
C GLN A 275 23.18 -13.32 4.23
N ARG A 276 22.81 -13.67 2.99
CA ARG A 276 23.76 -14.07 1.92
C ARG A 276 24.42 -12.89 1.20
N GLY A 277 24.18 -11.66 1.67
CA GLY A 277 24.73 -10.43 1.06
C GLY A 277 23.76 -9.69 0.15
N GLY A 278 22.52 -10.19 0.00
CA GLY A 278 21.44 -9.50 -0.70
C GLY A 278 20.73 -8.46 0.15
N VAL A 279 19.48 -8.17 -0.24
CA VAL A 279 18.53 -7.32 0.48
C VAL A 279 17.13 -7.92 0.38
N GLY A 280 16.38 -7.88 1.47
CA GLY A 280 15.01 -8.36 1.55
C GLY A 280 14.00 -7.22 1.59
N LEU A 281 12.82 -7.41 1.00
CA LEU A 281 11.76 -6.41 0.93
C LEU A 281 10.38 -7.04 1.14
N VAL A 282 9.62 -6.52 2.09
CA VAL A 282 8.18 -6.78 2.19
C VAL A 282 7.43 -5.46 2.12
N ALA A 283 6.67 -5.24 1.06
CA ALA A 283 5.80 -4.09 0.88
C ALA A 283 4.36 -4.48 1.22
N TYR A 284 3.85 -4.01 2.36
CA TYR A 284 2.53 -4.36 2.91
C TYR A 284 1.51 -3.25 2.63
N SER A 285 0.60 -3.50 1.70
CA SER A 285 -0.45 -2.57 1.26
C SER A 285 -1.75 -2.81 2.02
N ARG A 286 -2.35 -1.76 2.58
CA ARG A 286 -3.59 -1.83 3.38
C ARG A 286 -4.83 -1.89 2.49
N LYS A 287 -4.97 -3.00 1.76
CA LYS A 287 -6.02 -3.30 0.77
C LYS A 287 -6.80 -4.56 1.15
N GLU A 288 -7.47 -4.52 2.30
CA GLU A 288 -8.26 -5.66 2.84
C GLU A 288 -9.29 -6.19 1.83
N GLY A 289 -9.42 -7.52 1.78
CA GLY A 289 -10.48 -8.19 1.03
C GLY A 289 -10.45 -7.90 -0.47
N ARG A 290 -9.27 -7.77 -1.07
CA ARG A 290 -9.12 -7.31 -2.47
C ARG A 290 -9.67 -5.90 -2.71
N ALA A 291 -9.49 -5.02 -1.72
CA ALA A 291 -10.08 -3.69 -1.67
C ALA A 291 -11.63 -3.65 -1.61
N LEU A 292 -12.29 -4.78 -1.31
CA LEU A 292 -13.74 -4.84 -1.04
C LEU A 292 -14.11 -4.56 0.42
N GLY A 293 -13.11 -4.59 1.32
CA GLY A 293 -13.31 -4.50 2.76
C GLY A 293 -13.74 -5.82 3.40
N GLU A 294 -13.69 -5.83 4.74
CA GLU A 294 -13.86 -7.05 5.55
C GLU A 294 -15.32 -7.57 5.55
N VAL A 295 -16.30 -6.66 5.54
CA VAL A 295 -17.73 -7.03 5.52
C VAL A 295 -18.06 -7.84 4.26
N THR A 296 -17.71 -7.32 3.08
CA THR A 296 -17.96 -7.99 1.79
C THR A 296 -17.23 -9.33 1.72
N LYS A 297 -15.98 -9.37 2.18
CA LYS A 297 -15.20 -10.62 2.30
C LYS A 297 -15.93 -11.68 3.13
N PHE A 298 -16.48 -11.31 4.28
CA PHE A 298 -17.21 -12.25 5.13
C PHE A 298 -18.54 -12.70 4.49
N LEU A 299 -19.23 -11.80 3.78
CA LEU A 299 -20.42 -12.18 2.99
C LEU A 299 -20.06 -13.21 1.91
N VAL A 300 -18.93 -13.05 1.22
CA VAL A 300 -18.43 -14.04 0.25
C VAL A 300 -18.11 -15.38 0.92
N TYR A 301 -17.43 -15.37 2.06
CA TYR A 301 -17.15 -16.60 2.82
C TYR A 301 -18.42 -17.32 3.26
N ASN A 302 -19.40 -16.57 3.77
CA ASN A 302 -20.69 -17.11 4.15
C ASN A 302 -21.45 -17.69 2.96
N ALA A 303 -21.44 -17.00 1.81
CA ALA A 303 -22.05 -17.49 0.58
C ALA A 303 -21.39 -18.78 0.08
N ARG A 304 -20.05 -18.87 0.19
CA ARG A 304 -19.27 -20.07 -0.16
C ARG A 304 -19.59 -21.27 0.73
N LYS A 305 -19.58 -21.08 2.06
CA LYS A 305 -19.84 -22.17 3.01
C LYS A 305 -21.29 -22.67 2.99
N ARG A 306 -22.26 -21.84 2.60
CA ARG A 306 -23.68 -22.21 2.52
C ARG A 306 -24.09 -22.85 1.19
N GLN A 307 -23.14 -23.10 0.29
CA GLN A 307 -23.44 -23.78 -0.96
C GLN A 307 -23.93 -25.22 -0.70
N VAL A 308 -24.97 -25.64 -1.43
CA VAL A 308 -25.55 -26.98 -1.29
C VAL A 308 -24.52 -28.09 -1.55
N ARG A 309 -23.52 -27.82 -2.39
CA ARG A 309 -22.42 -28.75 -2.71
C ARG A 309 -21.16 -28.55 -1.85
N GLY A 310 -21.22 -27.71 -0.81
CA GLY A 310 -20.06 -27.33 -0.01
C GLY A 310 -19.17 -26.30 -0.69
N ASP A 311 -18.04 -25.98 -0.05
CA ASP A 311 -17.07 -25.01 -0.58
C ASP A 311 -16.16 -25.68 -1.62
N THR A 312 -16.40 -25.36 -2.89
CA THR A 312 -15.69 -25.92 -4.05
C THR A 312 -14.88 -24.84 -4.78
N ALA A 313 -13.77 -25.26 -5.40
CA ALA A 313 -12.82 -24.34 -6.03
C ALA A 313 -13.39 -23.70 -7.30
N ASP A 314 -14.22 -24.42 -8.07
CA ASP A 314 -14.84 -23.94 -9.31
C ASP A 314 -15.77 -22.73 -9.09
N GLN A 315 -16.39 -22.62 -7.92
CA GLN A 315 -17.31 -21.54 -7.57
C GLN A 315 -16.62 -20.35 -6.89
N TYR A 316 -15.32 -20.42 -6.60
CA TYR A 316 -14.62 -19.45 -5.76
C TYR A 316 -14.75 -18.01 -6.29
N PHE A 317 -14.40 -17.80 -7.57
CA PHE A 317 -14.45 -16.47 -8.18
C PHE A 317 -15.88 -16.04 -8.52
N ALA A 318 -16.71 -16.97 -8.98
CA ALA A 318 -18.12 -16.71 -9.28
C ALA A 318 -18.88 -16.18 -8.07
N ARG A 319 -18.66 -16.73 -6.87
CA ARG A 319 -19.29 -16.22 -5.64
C ARG A 319 -18.81 -14.83 -5.25
N THR A 320 -17.54 -14.53 -5.50
CA THR A 320 -17.01 -13.18 -5.27
C THR A 320 -17.72 -12.19 -6.18
N GLU A 321 -17.82 -12.49 -7.47
CA GLU A 321 -18.50 -11.66 -8.46
C GLU A 321 -20.01 -11.50 -8.17
N CYS A 322 -20.71 -12.56 -7.77
CA CYS A 322 -22.12 -12.47 -7.40
C CYS A 322 -22.39 -11.51 -6.22
N VAL A 323 -21.47 -11.42 -5.25
CA VAL A 323 -21.65 -10.60 -4.04
C VAL A 323 -21.08 -9.19 -4.23
N ALA A 324 -19.94 -9.08 -4.90
CA ALA A 324 -19.18 -7.83 -5.01
C ALA A 324 -19.32 -7.12 -6.37
N GLY A 325 -19.95 -7.76 -7.37
CA GLY A 325 -20.04 -7.24 -8.73
C GLY A 325 -18.76 -7.34 -9.55
N VAL A 326 -17.63 -7.71 -8.91
CA VAL A 326 -16.31 -7.87 -9.53
C VAL A 326 -15.47 -8.87 -8.73
N GLN A 327 -14.51 -9.51 -9.38
CA GLN A 327 -13.66 -10.52 -8.75
C GLN A 327 -12.47 -9.91 -7.98
N ASP A 328 -12.04 -8.70 -8.35
CA ASP A 328 -10.91 -7.99 -7.76
C ASP A 328 -11.05 -6.47 -7.97
N MET A 329 -10.95 -5.68 -6.90
CA MET A 329 -10.89 -4.21 -6.96
C MET A 329 -9.48 -3.69 -6.63
N ARG A 330 -8.49 -4.58 -6.51
CA ARG A 330 -7.10 -4.17 -6.29
C ARG A 330 -6.56 -3.62 -7.59
N PHE A 331 -6.43 -2.31 -7.61
CA PHE A 331 -5.61 -1.59 -8.58
C PHE A 331 -4.13 -1.95 -8.38
N GLN A 332 -3.68 -3.04 -8.99
CA GLN A 332 -2.30 -3.53 -8.89
C GLN A 332 -1.35 -2.69 -9.76
N GLU A 333 -1.88 -1.95 -10.73
CA GLU A 333 -1.13 -1.12 -11.66
C GLU A 333 -0.43 0.07 -10.98
N MET A 334 -0.93 0.51 -9.82
CA MET A 334 -0.29 1.54 -8.98
C MET A 334 0.70 0.97 -7.96
N MET A 335 0.67 -0.34 -7.71
CA MET A 335 1.52 -0.96 -6.71
C MET A 335 3.03 -0.83 -6.99
N PRO A 336 3.51 -0.89 -8.25
CA PRO A 336 4.94 -0.71 -8.56
C PRO A 336 5.52 0.65 -8.18
N ASP A 337 4.70 1.68 -7.96
CA ASP A 337 5.18 3.03 -7.62
C ASP A 337 6.09 3.04 -6.38
N ALA A 338 5.77 2.23 -5.37
CA ALA A 338 6.61 2.10 -4.18
C ALA A 338 7.95 1.40 -4.49
N LEU A 339 7.96 0.46 -5.43
CA LEU A 339 9.19 -0.20 -5.89
C LEU A 339 10.07 0.78 -6.69
N HIS A 340 9.46 1.58 -7.55
CA HIS A 340 10.13 2.66 -8.26
C HIS A 340 10.65 3.75 -7.33
N TRP A 341 9.91 4.06 -6.27
CA TRP A 341 10.35 4.98 -5.24
C TRP A 341 11.62 4.50 -4.53
N LEU A 342 11.75 3.19 -4.32
CA LEU A 342 12.97 2.54 -3.81
C LEU A 342 14.08 2.37 -4.86
N GLY A 343 13.86 2.82 -6.10
CA GLY A 343 14.83 2.71 -7.20
C GLY A 343 14.96 1.31 -7.80
N ILE A 344 14.08 0.37 -7.45
CA ILE A 344 14.17 -1.03 -7.87
C ILE A 344 14.00 -1.16 -9.39
N ARG A 345 14.90 -1.93 -10.00
CA ARG A 345 14.90 -2.28 -11.43
C ARG A 345 14.85 -3.77 -11.69
N LYS A 346 15.27 -4.58 -10.71
CA LYS A 346 15.30 -6.03 -10.79
C LYS A 346 14.95 -6.65 -9.45
N ILE A 347 14.00 -7.58 -9.45
CA ILE A 347 13.69 -8.46 -8.33
C ILE A 347 14.22 -9.84 -8.69
N HIS A 348 15.22 -10.31 -7.95
CA HIS A 348 15.82 -11.61 -8.21
C HIS A 348 14.86 -12.74 -7.83
N ARG A 349 14.23 -12.61 -6.66
CA ARG A 349 13.30 -13.59 -6.10
C ARG A 349 12.00 -12.90 -5.69
N LEU A 350 10.93 -13.11 -6.46
CA LEU A 350 9.60 -12.59 -6.13
C LEU A 350 8.78 -13.68 -5.42
N VAL A 351 8.52 -13.51 -4.13
CA VAL A 351 7.71 -14.47 -3.35
C VAL A 351 6.23 -14.23 -3.67
N SER A 352 5.69 -14.87 -4.72
CA SER A 352 4.32 -14.67 -5.18
C SER A 352 3.84 -15.66 -6.23
N MET A 353 2.67 -16.28 -6.00
CA MET A 353 1.90 -16.97 -7.04
C MET A 353 0.96 -16.06 -7.86
N SER A 354 0.81 -14.78 -7.50
CA SER A 354 -0.11 -13.86 -8.22
C SER A 354 0.46 -13.37 -9.54
N ASN A 355 -0.18 -13.75 -10.65
CA ASN A 355 0.12 -13.20 -11.98
C ASN A 355 -0.17 -11.71 -12.04
N MET A 356 -1.30 -11.25 -11.52
CA MET A 356 -1.63 -9.81 -11.48
C MET A 356 -0.51 -8.95 -10.86
N LYS A 357 0.14 -9.42 -9.79
CA LYS A 357 1.29 -8.72 -9.18
C LYS A 357 2.53 -8.80 -10.06
N TYR A 358 2.82 -9.98 -10.61
CA TYR A 358 3.95 -10.18 -11.51
C TYR A 358 3.83 -9.33 -12.78
N ASP A 359 2.66 -9.33 -13.41
CA ASP A 359 2.36 -8.60 -14.64
C ASP A 359 2.42 -7.08 -14.40
N ALA A 360 1.89 -6.60 -13.27
CA ALA A 360 2.03 -5.18 -12.89
C ALA A 360 3.50 -4.77 -12.67
N ILE A 361 4.29 -5.61 -11.98
CA ILE A 361 5.72 -5.34 -11.74
C ILE A 361 6.49 -5.33 -13.06
N THR A 362 6.37 -6.38 -13.87
CA THR A 362 7.10 -6.52 -15.13
C THR A 362 6.64 -5.51 -16.18
N GLY A 363 5.34 -5.27 -16.28
CA GLY A 363 4.75 -4.23 -17.14
C GLY A 363 5.18 -2.82 -16.77
N SER A 364 5.56 -2.57 -15.51
CA SER A 364 6.16 -1.29 -15.08
C SER A 364 7.65 -1.13 -15.44
N GLY A 365 8.27 -2.17 -16.01
CA GLY A 365 9.67 -2.21 -16.43
C GLY A 365 10.64 -2.72 -15.35
N ILE A 366 10.16 -3.47 -14.35
CA ILE A 366 11.01 -4.14 -13.36
C ILE A 366 11.23 -5.59 -13.81
N GLU A 367 12.48 -6.01 -13.97
CA GLU A 367 12.82 -7.40 -14.28
C GLU A 367 12.52 -8.30 -13.07
N VAL A 368 11.93 -9.48 -13.31
CA VAL A 368 11.74 -10.51 -12.29
C VAL A 368 12.49 -11.78 -12.71
N GLY A 369 13.41 -12.24 -11.86
CA GLY A 369 14.22 -13.43 -12.11
C GLY A 369 13.42 -14.73 -11.91
N GLU A 370 13.15 -15.08 -10.66
CA GLU A 370 12.32 -16.23 -10.32
C GLU A 370 11.13 -15.85 -9.43
N ARG A 371 10.08 -16.67 -9.50
CA ARG A 371 8.93 -16.58 -8.61
C ARG A 371 9.01 -17.71 -7.59
N VAL A 372 9.13 -17.35 -6.32
CA VAL A 372 9.20 -18.29 -5.21
C VAL A 372 7.78 -18.60 -4.74
N ASP A 373 7.42 -19.89 -4.78
CA ASP A 373 6.12 -20.36 -4.34
C ASP A 373 6.07 -20.63 -2.83
N LEU A 374 4.87 -20.79 -2.28
CA LEU A 374 4.70 -21.18 -0.89
C LEU A 374 4.96 -22.70 -0.76
N PRO A 375 5.83 -23.15 0.15
CA PRO A 375 6.01 -24.57 0.44
C PRO A 375 4.69 -25.25 0.81
N ASP A 376 4.47 -26.47 0.30
CA ASP A 376 3.23 -27.24 0.48
C ASP A 376 2.88 -27.47 1.95
N ASP A 377 3.88 -27.66 2.81
CA ASP A 377 3.72 -27.88 4.25
C ASP A 377 3.26 -26.62 5.01
N LEU A 378 3.35 -25.44 4.38
CA LEU A 378 2.87 -24.18 4.93
C LEU A 378 1.44 -23.85 4.47
N ILE A 379 0.82 -24.65 3.59
CA ILE A 379 -0.54 -24.44 3.11
C ILE A 379 -1.53 -25.04 4.12
N PRO A 380 -2.39 -24.23 4.78
CA PRO A 380 -3.44 -24.76 5.65
C PRO A 380 -4.43 -25.62 4.86
N ALA A 381 -4.98 -26.66 5.49
CA ALA A 381 -5.90 -27.59 4.84
C ALA A 381 -7.13 -26.89 4.21
N ASP A 382 -7.78 -25.99 4.96
CA ASP A 382 -8.96 -25.23 4.51
C ASP A 382 -8.61 -24.22 3.39
N ALA A 383 -7.35 -23.79 3.31
CA ALA A 383 -6.85 -22.91 2.25
C ALA A 383 -6.57 -23.65 0.93
N ARG A 384 -6.63 -24.99 0.88
CA ARG A 384 -6.45 -25.74 -0.37
C ARG A 384 -7.53 -25.40 -1.40
N VAL A 385 -8.75 -25.07 -0.98
CA VAL A 385 -9.81 -24.55 -1.87
C VAL A 385 -9.35 -23.29 -2.60
N GLU A 386 -8.70 -22.36 -1.88
CA GLU A 386 -8.18 -21.12 -2.46
C GLU A 386 -7.05 -21.41 -3.46
N ILE A 387 -6.11 -22.28 -3.08
CA ILE A 387 -4.96 -22.63 -3.91
C ILE A 387 -5.41 -23.29 -5.21
N ASP A 388 -6.25 -24.32 -5.12
CA ASP A 388 -6.74 -25.05 -6.29
C ASP A 388 -7.52 -24.13 -7.25
N ALA A 389 -8.36 -23.24 -6.71
CA ALA A 389 -9.08 -22.24 -7.51
C ALA A 389 -8.13 -21.29 -8.25
N LYS A 390 -7.06 -20.84 -7.59
CA LYS A 390 -6.05 -19.96 -8.20
C LYS A 390 -5.27 -20.70 -9.29
N MET A 391 -4.86 -21.95 -9.04
CA MET A 391 -4.16 -22.77 -10.03
C MET A 391 -5.03 -22.97 -11.28
N ALA A 392 -6.32 -23.28 -11.09
CA ALA A 392 -7.28 -23.41 -12.19
C ALA A 392 -7.48 -22.10 -12.98
N ALA A 393 -7.43 -20.95 -12.29
CA ALA A 393 -7.47 -19.62 -12.92
C ALA A 393 -6.14 -19.19 -13.56
N GLY A 394 -5.14 -20.08 -13.64
CA GLY A 394 -3.87 -19.86 -14.33
C GLY A 394 -2.79 -19.18 -13.49
N TYR A 395 -2.95 -19.07 -12.17
CA TYR A 395 -1.91 -18.53 -11.29
C TYR A 395 -0.66 -19.43 -11.32
N PHE A 396 0.52 -18.81 -11.23
CA PHE A 396 1.79 -19.54 -11.26
C PHE A 396 1.90 -20.54 -10.10
N THR A 397 2.16 -21.79 -10.47
CA THR A 397 2.48 -22.90 -9.59
C THR A 397 3.35 -23.89 -10.40
N PRO A 398 4.38 -24.51 -9.81
CA PRO A 398 5.13 -25.57 -10.47
C PRO A 398 4.39 -26.94 -10.46
N GLY A 399 3.22 -27.03 -9.82
CA GLY A 399 2.46 -28.27 -9.63
C GLY A 399 1.46 -28.63 -10.74
N VAL A 400 0.86 -29.81 -10.63
CA VAL A 400 -0.21 -30.29 -11.53
C VAL A 400 -1.48 -29.47 -11.29
N VAL A 401 -2.00 -28.83 -12.34
CA VAL A 401 -3.27 -28.12 -12.27
C VAL A 401 -4.40 -29.12 -12.04
N PRO A 402 -5.24 -28.95 -11.00
CA PRO A 402 -6.38 -29.84 -10.75
C PRO A 402 -7.33 -29.87 -11.96
N ASP A 403 -7.81 -31.06 -12.32
CA ASP A 403 -8.80 -31.19 -13.39
C ASP A 403 -10.20 -30.73 -12.94
N ALA A 404 -11.13 -30.65 -13.90
CA ALA A 404 -12.48 -30.17 -13.64
C ALA A 404 -13.25 -31.03 -12.63
N GLU A 405 -12.95 -32.33 -12.51
CA GLU A 405 -13.58 -33.20 -11.52
C GLU A 405 -13.04 -32.91 -10.12
N GLU A 406 -11.72 -32.73 -9.98
CA GLU A 406 -11.05 -32.37 -8.73
C GLU A 406 -11.50 -31.03 -8.16
N LEU A 407 -11.79 -30.04 -9.01
CA LEU A 407 -12.25 -28.71 -8.58
C LEU A 407 -13.67 -28.71 -7.98
N THR A 408 -14.49 -29.71 -8.33
CA THR A 408 -15.87 -29.85 -7.82
C THR A 408 -15.96 -30.60 -6.49
N LYS A 409 -14.85 -31.17 -6.01
CA LYS A 409 -14.81 -31.86 -4.71
C LYS A 409 -14.76 -30.82 -3.57
N PRO A 410 -15.59 -30.96 -2.53
CA PRO A 410 -15.53 -30.07 -1.38
C PRO A 410 -14.23 -30.34 -0.61
N LYS A 411 -13.37 -29.32 -0.50
CA LYS A 411 -12.09 -29.41 0.23
C LYS A 411 -12.06 -28.53 1.49
N GLY A 412 -13.00 -27.58 1.60
CA GLY A 412 -13.14 -26.73 2.78
C GLY A 412 -14.05 -27.35 3.82
N ARG A 413 -13.85 -26.98 5.09
CA ARG A 413 -14.73 -27.42 6.19
C ARG A 413 -16.09 -26.72 6.14
N GLY A 414 -17.09 -27.39 6.73
CA GLY A 414 -18.45 -26.86 6.86
C GLY A 414 -18.55 -25.66 7.83
N LEU A 415 -19.79 -25.28 8.16
CA LEU A 415 -20.05 -24.26 9.18
C LEU A 415 -19.90 -24.81 10.61
N ASP A 416 -20.05 -26.12 10.79
CA ASP A 416 -20.11 -26.77 12.12
C ASP A 416 -18.74 -27.17 12.69
N GLY A 417 -17.63 -26.85 11.99
CA GLY A 417 -16.26 -27.20 12.39
C GLY A 417 -15.61 -28.18 11.44
#